data_AF-A0A919VZB6-F1
#
_entry.id   AF-A0A919VZB6-F1
#
_cell.length_a   1.000
_cell.length_b   1.000
_cell.length_c   1.000
_cell.angle_alpha   90.00
_cell.angle_beta   90.00
_cell.angle_gamma   90.00
#
_symmetry.space_group_name_H-M   'P 1'
#
loop_
_entity.id
_entity.type
_entity.pdbx_description
1 polymer ?
#
loop_
_entity_poly.entity_id
_entity_poly.type
_entity_poly.pdbx_seq_one_letter_code
_entity_poly.pdbx_strand_id
1 'polypeptide(L)'
;MSERSFDGSPPSTSELVSQAAAQISTLVRDELTLAKLELTEKGKRAGVGGGLFGGAAALGLYGLGLLLTLAVVLLDLVLPLWLAVLIVMVVVFAAAGVAALLGKQKLKAAAPPVPSDAVASTQRDVQTVKNALREGRSS
;
A
#
# COMPACT_ATOMS: atom_id res chain seq x y z
N MET A 1 -58.41 -43.21 6.50
CA MET A 1 -58.49 -41.81 6.04
C MET A 1 -58.10 -40.94 7.23
N SER A 2 -56.81 -40.75 7.47
CA SER A 2 -56.30 -39.97 8.60
C SER A 2 -56.04 -38.54 8.14
N GLU A 3 -56.84 -37.61 8.67
CA GLU A 3 -56.74 -36.18 8.39
C GLU A 3 -55.40 -35.64 8.91
N ARG A 4 -54.60 -35.06 8.01
CA ARG A 4 -53.42 -34.28 8.41
C ARG A 4 -53.92 -32.95 8.93
N SER A 5 -53.81 -32.74 10.24
CA SER A 5 -53.92 -31.44 10.87
C SER A 5 -52.86 -30.50 10.30
N PHE A 6 -53.30 -29.56 9.45
CA PHE A 6 -52.52 -28.38 9.11
C PHE A 6 -52.57 -27.45 10.32
N ASP A 7 -51.52 -27.49 11.16
CA ASP A 7 -51.24 -26.43 12.11
C ASP A 7 -50.62 -25.26 11.33
N GLY A 8 -51.49 -24.37 10.85
CA GLY A 8 -51.16 -23.19 10.08
C GLY A 8 -51.26 -21.93 10.92
N SER A 9 -50.42 -21.80 11.96
CA SER A 9 -50.17 -20.48 12.54
C SER A 9 -49.18 -19.74 11.65
N PRO A 10 -49.50 -18.54 11.11
CA PRO A 10 -48.54 -17.76 10.34
C PRO A 10 -47.31 -17.46 11.20
N PRO A 11 -46.09 -17.47 10.63
CA PRO A 11 -44.87 -17.25 11.38
C PRO A 11 -44.99 -15.98 12.22
N SER A 12 -44.69 -16.10 13.51
CA SER A 12 -44.83 -14.98 14.44
C SER A 12 -43.84 -13.86 14.05
N THR A 13 -44.18 -12.60 14.31
CA THR A 13 -43.30 -11.45 14.01
C THR A 13 -41.91 -11.61 14.66
N SER A 14 -41.84 -12.23 15.84
CA SER A 14 -40.59 -12.60 16.51
C SER A 14 -39.73 -13.58 15.71
N GLU A 15 -40.35 -14.51 15.00
CA GLU A 15 -39.69 -15.55 14.23
C GLU A 15 -39.14 -14.99 12.90
N LEU A 16 -39.88 -14.08 12.26
CA LEU A 16 -39.40 -13.36 11.08
C LEU A 16 -38.22 -12.43 11.41
N VAL A 17 -38.28 -11.72 12.55
CA VAL A 17 -37.15 -10.88 13.01
C VAL A 17 -35.92 -11.73 13.32
N SER A 18 -36.09 -12.87 13.99
CA SER A 18 -35.00 -13.82 14.25
C SER A 18 -34.39 -14.35 12.95
N GLN A 19 -35.23 -14.72 11.98
CA GLN A 19 -34.79 -15.25 10.69
C GLN A 19 -34.10 -14.18 9.82
N ALA A 20 -34.57 -12.92 9.86
CA ALA A 20 -33.90 -11.81 9.19
C ALA A 20 -32.55 -11.48 9.82
N ALA A 21 -32.46 -11.47 11.15
CA ALA A 21 -31.21 -11.28 11.88
C ALA A 21 -30.19 -12.40 11.57
N ALA A 22 -30.65 -13.65 11.50
CA ALA A 22 -29.83 -14.78 11.09
C ALA A 22 -29.31 -14.62 9.65
N GLN A 23 -30.16 -14.21 8.71
CA GLN A 23 -29.75 -13.97 7.32
C GLN A 23 -28.73 -12.84 7.17
N ILE A 24 -28.93 -11.72 7.89
CA ILE A 24 -27.97 -10.62 7.91
C ILE A 24 -26.62 -11.09 8.49
N SER A 25 -26.65 -11.87 9.58
CA SER A 25 -25.44 -12.43 10.17
C SER A 25 -24.70 -13.37 9.21
N THR A 26 -25.42 -14.16 8.42
CA THR A 26 -24.83 -15.01 7.39
C THR A 26 -24.20 -14.17 6.29
N LEU A 27 -24.92 -13.18 5.76
CA LEU A 27 -24.41 -12.30 4.70
C LEU A 27 -23.14 -11.57 5.13
N VAL A 28 -23.11 -11.01 6.34
CA VAL A 28 -21.92 -10.34 6.88
C VAL A 28 -20.74 -11.31 6.96
N ARG A 29 -20.98 -12.55 7.37
CA ARG A 29 -19.93 -13.57 7.47
C ARG A 29 -19.41 -14.00 6.11
N ASP A 30 -20.27 -14.07 5.11
CA ASP A 30 -19.91 -14.39 3.74
C ASP A 30 -19.09 -13.27 3.10
N GLU A 31 -19.51 -12.01 3.28
CA GLU A 31 -18.78 -10.83 2.79
C GLU A 31 -17.38 -10.75 3.42
N LEU A 32 -17.26 -11.03 4.72
CA LEU A 32 -15.97 -11.11 5.41
C LEU A 32 -15.10 -12.24 4.86
N THR A 33 -15.70 -13.38 4.54
CA THR A 33 -14.98 -14.53 3.97
C THR A 33 -14.48 -14.21 2.57
N LEU A 34 -15.33 -13.59 1.75
CA LEU A 34 -14.99 -13.12 0.40
C LEU A 34 -13.88 -12.06 0.44
N ALA A 35 -14.04 -11.04 1.28
CA ALA A 35 -13.02 -10.00 1.47
C ALA A 35 -11.69 -10.61 1.93
N LYS A 36 -11.70 -11.61 2.82
CA LYS A 36 -10.48 -12.29 3.26
C LYS A 36 -9.81 -13.06 2.11
N LEU A 37 -10.59 -13.72 1.26
CA LEU A 37 -10.07 -14.40 0.06
C LEU A 37 -9.44 -13.39 -0.91
N GLU A 38 -10.15 -12.31 -1.22
CA GLU A 38 -9.68 -11.29 -2.14
C GLU A 38 -8.42 -10.57 -1.61
N LEU A 39 -8.38 -10.24 -0.32
CA LEU A 39 -7.20 -9.67 0.34
C LEU A 39 -6.02 -10.64 0.33
N THR A 40 -6.26 -11.93 0.55
CA THR A 40 -5.20 -12.96 0.49
C THR A 40 -4.65 -13.07 -0.93
N GLU A 41 -5.51 -13.08 -1.93
CA GLU A 41 -5.08 -13.16 -3.33
C GLU A 41 -4.34 -11.91 -3.79
N LYS A 42 -4.87 -10.72 -3.47
CA LYS A 42 -4.18 -9.43 -3.70
C LYS A 42 -2.84 -9.39 -2.97
N GLY A 43 -2.81 -9.83 -1.71
CA GLY A 43 -1.60 -9.92 -0.89
C GLY A 43 -0.56 -10.87 -1.48
N LYS A 44 -0.99 -12.04 -1.99
CA LYS A 44 -0.10 -13.00 -2.66
C LYS A 44 0.48 -12.40 -3.95
N ARG A 45 -0.34 -11.80 -4.80
CA ARG A 45 0.10 -11.17 -6.06
C ARG A 45 1.07 -10.01 -5.78
N ALA A 46 0.73 -9.15 -4.82
CA ALA A 46 1.59 -8.06 -4.38
C ALA A 46 2.89 -8.57 -3.75
N GLY A 47 2.83 -9.64 -2.95
CA GLY A 47 3.99 -10.26 -2.31
C GLY A 47 4.95 -10.91 -3.31
N VAL A 48 4.42 -11.65 -4.29
CA VAL A 48 5.24 -12.24 -5.37
C VAL A 48 5.83 -11.12 -6.24
N GLY A 49 5.04 -10.13 -6.64
CA GLY A 49 5.52 -9.00 -7.43
C GLY A 49 6.60 -8.19 -6.69
N GLY A 50 6.37 -7.89 -5.42
CA GLY A 50 7.34 -7.20 -4.56
C GLY A 50 8.60 -8.03 -4.33
N GLY A 51 8.46 -9.35 -4.11
CA GLY A 51 9.59 -10.27 -3.95
C GLY A 51 10.43 -10.39 -5.22
N LEU A 52 9.80 -10.53 -6.40
CA LEU A 52 10.49 -10.56 -7.69
C LEU A 52 11.19 -9.24 -7.99
N PHE A 53 10.54 -8.10 -7.73
CA PHE A 53 11.16 -6.79 -7.91
C PHE A 53 12.34 -6.58 -6.95
N GLY A 54 12.20 -6.98 -5.69
CA GLY A 54 13.29 -6.96 -4.72
C GLY A 54 14.46 -7.87 -5.13
N GLY A 55 14.15 -9.08 -5.59
CA GLY A 55 15.16 -10.02 -6.11
C GLY A 55 15.88 -9.48 -7.35
N ALA A 56 15.14 -8.89 -8.30
CA ALA A 56 15.71 -8.25 -9.49
C ALA A 56 16.59 -7.05 -9.11
N ALA A 57 16.18 -6.24 -8.14
CA ALA A 57 16.98 -5.12 -7.64
C ALA A 57 18.29 -5.62 -6.99
N ALA A 58 18.23 -6.67 -6.17
CA ALA A 58 19.41 -7.27 -5.55
C ALA A 58 20.38 -7.84 -6.60
N LEU A 59 19.87 -8.64 -7.55
CA LEU A 59 20.68 -9.17 -8.66
C LEU A 59 21.25 -8.05 -9.54
N GLY A 60 20.48 -6.99 -9.79
CA GLY A 60 20.94 -5.80 -10.51
C GLY A 60 22.09 -5.10 -9.79
N LEU A 61 22.05 -4.99 -8.46
CA LEU A 61 23.16 -4.42 -7.67
C LEU A 61 24.43 -5.29 -7.76
N TYR A 62 24.29 -6.61 -7.67
CA TYR A 62 25.43 -7.52 -7.87
C TYR A 62 26.01 -7.41 -9.29
N GLY A 63 25.15 -7.37 -10.31
CA GLY A 63 25.55 -7.19 -11.70
C GLY A 63 26.28 -5.87 -11.93
N LEU A 64 25.80 -4.78 -11.34
CA LEU A 64 26.47 -3.48 -11.37
C LEU A 64 27.86 -3.55 -10.71
N GLY A 65 27.98 -4.23 -9.57
CA GLY A 65 29.28 -4.46 -8.91
C GLY A 65 30.28 -5.20 -9.79
N LEU A 66 29.82 -6.24 -10.50
CA LEU A 66 30.64 -6.98 -11.47
C LEU A 66 31.05 -6.11 -12.65
N LEU A 67 30.16 -5.27 -13.18
CA LEU A 67 30.49 -4.33 -14.26
C LEU A 67 31.51 -3.27 -13.83
N LEU A 68 31.37 -2.73 -12.62
CA LEU A 68 32.35 -1.78 -12.07
C LEU A 68 33.71 -2.44 -11.85
N THR A 69 33.71 -3.69 -11.36
CA THR A 69 34.94 -4.48 -11.20
C THR A 69 35.60 -4.73 -12.55
N LEU A 70 34.82 -5.11 -13.57
CA LEU A 70 35.32 -5.29 -14.93
C LEU A 70 35.90 -3.98 -15.49
N ALA A 71 35.26 -2.84 -15.24
CA ALA A 71 35.80 -1.54 -15.65
C ALA A 71 37.16 -1.26 -15.00
N VAL A 72 37.33 -1.54 -13.70
CA VAL A 72 38.63 -1.42 -13.03
C VAL A 72 39.67 -2.33 -13.68
N VAL A 73 39.34 -3.61 -13.91
CA VAL A 73 40.25 -4.58 -14.55
C VAL A 73 40.67 -4.12 -15.95
N LEU A 74 39.74 -3.59 -16.75
CA LEU A 74 40.07 -3.09 -18.09
C LEU A 74 40.96 -1.84 -18.05
N LEU A 75 40.74 -0.94 -17.10
CA LEU A 75 41.62 0.23 -16.91
C LEU A 75 43.00 -0.17 -16.40
N ASP A 76 43.09 -1.22 -15.56
CA ASP A 76 44.36 -1.75 -15.04
C ASP A 76 45.28 -2.28 -16.15
N LEU A 77 44.74 -2.63 -17.32
CA LEU A 77 45.54 -3.02 -18.50
C LEU A 77 46.42 -1.88 -19.04
N VAL A 78 46.05 -0.62 -18.77
CA VAL A 78 46.70 0.57 -19.35
C VAL A 78 47.14 1.60 -18.30
N LEU A 79 46.71 1.46 -17.05
CA LEU A 79 47.04 2.33 -15.92
C LEU A 79 47.31 1.49 -14.66
N PRO A 80 48.06 1.99 -13.67
CA PRO A 80 48.19 1.32 -12.38
C PRO A 80 46.84 1.13 -11.67
N LEU A 81 46.64 -0.02 -11.02
CA LEU A 81 45.42 -0.38 -10.31
C LEU A 81 44.83 0.73 -9.42
N TRP A 82 45.68 1.45 -8.67
CA TRP A 82 45.21 2.50 -7.78
C TRP A 82 44.56 3.67 -8.54
N LEU A 83 45.04 4.01 -9.74
CA LEU A 83 44.43 5.01 -10.63
C LEU A 83 43.15 4.49 -11.24
N ALA A 84 43.13 3.24 -11.70
CA ALA A 84 41.93 2.60 -12.25
C ALA A 84 40.77 2.62 -11.24
N VAL A 85 41.04 2.22 -10.00
CA VAL A 85 40.06 2.26 -8.90
C VAL A 85 39.61 3.70 -8.63
N LEU A 86 40.54 4.66 -8.54
CA LEU A 86 40.21 6.06 -8.25
C LEU A 86 39.29 6.67 -9.33
N ILE A 87 39.57 6.42 -10.61
CA ILE A 87 38.76 6.92 -11.73
C ILE A 87 37.34 6.35 -11.64
N VAL A 88 37.20 5.03 -11.48
CA VAL A 88 35.89 4.39 -11.37
C VAL A 88 35.13 4.91 -10.14
N MET A 89 35.79 5.09 -9.00
CA MET A 89 35.19 5.67 -7.80
C MET A 89 34.63 7.08 -8.09
N VAL A 90 35.42 7.97 -8.69
CA VAL A 90 34.97 9.34 -8.99
C VAL A 90 33.74 9.34 -9.89
N VAL A 91 33.74 8.50 -10.94
CA VAL A 91 32.59 8.38 -11.86
C VAL A 91 31.33 7.90 -11.12
N VAL A 92 31.45 6.87 -10.28
CA VAL A 92 30.32 6.32 -9.53
C VAL A 92 29.78 7.33 -8.52
N PHE A 93 30.64 8.02 -7.76
CA PHE A 93 30.22 9.04 -6.81
C PHE A 93 29.58 10.25 -7.49
N ALA A 94 30.09 10.67 -8.65
CA ALA A 94 29.47 11.72 -9.43
C ALA A 94 28.06 11.31 -9.90
N ALA A 95 27.91 10.10 -10.45
CA ALA A 95 26.62 9.57 -10.87
C ALA A 95 25.64 9.45 -9.68
N ALA A 96 26.11 8.96 -8.52
CA ALA A 96 25.32 8.88 -7.29
C ALA A 96 24.89 10.27 -6.80
N GLY A 97 25.77 11.26 -6.84
CA GLY A 97 25.46 12.65 -6.52
C GLY A 97 24.36 13.22 -7.42
N VAL A 98 24.47 13.02 -8.73
CA VAL A 98 23.44 13.45 -9.70
C VAL A 98 22.10 12.75 -9.42
N ALA A 99 22.12 11.43 -9.23
CA ALA A 99 20.92 10.66 -8.92
C ALA A 99 20.25 11.14 -7.62
N ALA A 100 21.03 11.42 -6.58
CA ALA A 100 20.53 11.94 -5.31
C ALA A 100 19.89 13.33 -5.47
N LEU A 101 20.49 14.22 -6.28
CA LEU A 101 19.93 15.54 -6.57
C LEU A 101 18.61 15.44 -7.35
N LEU A 102 18.56 14.61 -8.38
CA LEU A 102 17.34 14.38 -9.17
C LEU A 102 16.23 13.73 -8.33
N GLY A 103 16.59 12.75 -7.49
CA GLY A 103 15.67 12.11 -6.55
C GLY A 103 15.09 13.14 -5.58
N LYS A 104 15.94 13.98 -4.98
CA LYS A 104 15.50 15.07 -4.09
C LYS A 104 14.55 16.05 -4.79
N GLN A 105 14.80 16.39 -6.05
CA GLN A 105 13.90 17.26 -6.83
C GLN A 105 12.55 16.59 -7.09
N LYS A 106 12.54 15.31 -7.48
CA LYS A 106 11.29 14.56 -7.71
C LYS A 106 10.47 14.39 -6.43
N LEU A 107 11.13 14.11 -5.30
CA LEU A 107 10.47 14.03 -3.99
C LEU A 107 9.91 15.38 -3.54
N LYS A 108 10.57 16.49 -3.87
CA LYS A 108 10.04 17.84 -3.61
C LYS A 108 8.89 18.23 -4.56
N ALA A 109 8.87 17.70 -5.77
CA ALA A 109 7.87 17.99 -6.79
C ALA A 109 6.62 17.11 -6.69
N ALA A 110 6.73 15.93 -6.06
CA ALA A 110 5.57 15.18 -5.62
C ALA A 110 4.83 16.03 -4.58
N ALA A 111 3.58 16.40 -4.88
CA ALA A 111 2.68 17.18 -4.02
C ALA A 111 2.66 16.64 -2.57
N PRO A 112 2.24 17.45 -1.57
CA PRO A 112 2.38 17.08 -0.17
C PRO A 112 1.83 15.66 0.07
N PRO A 113 2.42 14.86 0.98
CA PRO A 113 1.99 13.48 1.28
C PRO A 113 0.51 13.34 1.65
N VAL A 114 -0.15 14.45 1.90
CA VAL A 114 -1.56 14.59 2.19
C VAL A 114 -2.25 15.35 1.05
N PRO A 115 -3.32 14.79 0.44
CA PRO A 115 -4.15 15.51 -0.51
C PRO A 115 -4.61 16.82 0.15
N SER A 116 -4.30 17.97 -0.47
CA SER A 116 -4.68 19.29 0.05
C SER A 116 -6.19 19.36 0.33
N ASP A 117 -6.97 18.65 -0.48
CA ASP A 117 -8.43 18.61 -0.39
C ASP A 117 -8.90 17.80 0.82
N ALA A 118 -8.20 16.72 1.17
CA ALA A 118 -8.51 15.89 2.34
C ALA A 118 -8.13 16.59 3.66
N VAL A 119 -7.07 17.40 3.65
CA VAL A 119 -6.71 18.23 4.82
C VAL A 119 -7.67 19.41 4.95
N ALA A 120 -8.08 20.02 3.83
CA ALA A 120 -9.02 21.13 3.81
C ALA A 120 -10.43 20.72 4.28
N SER A 121 -10.92 19.53 3.89
CA SER A 121 -12.20 19.01 4.38
C SER A 121 -12.16 18.75 5.88
N THR A 122 -11.10 18.10 6.38
CA THR A 122 -10.92 17.83 7.82
C THR A 122 -10.87 19.12 8.65
N GLN A 123 -10.23 20.19 8.14
CA GLN A 123 -10.22 21.49 8.83
C GLN A 123 -11.59 22.16 8.86
N ARG A 124 -12.40 22.04 7.79
CA ARG A 124 -13.78 22.55 7.77
C ARG A 124 -14.69 21.80 8.73
N ASP A 125 -14.51 20.49 8.85
CA ASP A 125 -15.30 19.66 9.77
C ASP A 125 -14.99 20.03 11.23
N VAL A 126 -13.71 20.22 11.56
CA VAL A 126 -13.30 20.69 12.90
C VAL A 126 -13.83 22.09 13.20
N GLN A 127 -13.84 23.01 12.22
CA GLN A 127 -14.41 24.35 12.40
C GLN A 127 -15.92 24.32 12.61
N THR A 128 -16.64 23.46 11.88
CA THR A 128 -18.09 23.30 12.04
C THR A 128 -18.45 22.78 13.43
N VAL A 129 -17.72 21.76 13.91
CA VAL A 129 -17.90 21.23 15.27
C VAL A 129 -17.57 22.28 16.33
N LYS A 130 -16.47 23.03 16.15
CA LYS A 130 -16.06 24.08 17.11
C LYS A 130 -17.07 25.23 17.19
N ASN A 131 -17.69 25.60 16.07
CA ASN A 131 -18.73 26.63 16.02
C ASN A 131 -20.02 26.13 16.69
N ALA A 132 -20.45 24.90 16.40
CA ALA A 132 -21.63 24.28 17.02
C ALA A 132 -21.51 24.19 18.56
N LEU A 133 -20.31 23.88 19.08
CA LEU A 133 -20.04 23.84 20.52
C LEU A 133 -20.02 25.24 21.18
N ARG A 134 -19.64 26.27 20.43
CA ARG A 134 -19.59 27.65 20.94
C ARG A 134 -20.98 28.26 20.99
N GLU A 135 -21.82 27.94 20.02
CA GLU A 135 -23.22 28.38 19.90
C GLU A 135 -24.10 27.73 20.99
N GLY A 136 -23.93 26.43 21.23
CA GLY A 136 -24.63 25.71 22.30
C GLY A 136 -24.19 26.07 23.73
N ARG A 137 -23.13 26.87 23.90
CA ARG A 137 -22.68 27.40 25.21
C ARG A 137 -23.14 28.83 25.48
N SER A 138 -23.73 29.48 24.48
CA SER A 138 -24.32 30.84 24.58
C SER A 138 -25.85 30.84 24.65
N SER A 139 -26.49 29.67 24.60
CA SER A 139 -27.90 29.43 24.90
C SER A 139 -28.06 28.83 26.30
#